data_AF-A0A535KVT5-F1
#
_entry.id   AF-A0A535KVT5-F1
#
_cell.length_a   1.000
_cell.length_b   1.000
_cell.length_c   1.000
_cell.angle_alpha   90.00
_cell.angle_beta   90.00
_cell.angle_gamma   90.00
#
_symmetry.space_group_name_H-M   'P 1'
#
loop_
_entity.id
_entity.type
_entity.pdbx_description
1 polymer ?
#
loop_
_entity_poly.entity_id
_entity_poly.type
_entity_poly.pdbx_seq_one_letter_code
_entity_poly.pdbx_strand_id
1 'polypeptide(L)'
;MSPEAVSTRPLLDKLGVKPGARIAVLNLADPAFMKLLRQRTDDITRGRPKGPCDIVFLGATTTADLNRIKVVKSWIEPNGSIWVVRPKGGRSELRD
;
A
#
# COMPACT_ATOMS: atom_id res chain seq x y z
N MET A 1 7.79 28.21 0.63
CA MET A 1 8.19 26.81 0.37
C MET A 1 8.63 26.26 1.72
N SER A 2 7.78 25.46 2.39
CA SER A 2 8.13 24.88 3.69
C SER A 2 9.27 23.87 3.48
N PRO A 3 10.28 23.79 4.36
CA PRO A 3 11.33 22.79 4.23
C PRO A 3 10.71 21.39 4.32
N GLU A 4 10.97 20.53 3.34
CA GLU A 4 10.63 19.12 3.41
C GLU A 4 11.40 18.49 4.57
N ALA A 5 10.72 18.21 5.68
CA ALA A 5 11.32 17.50 6.80
C ALA A 5 11.56 16.03 6.39
N VAL A 6 12.83 15.66 6.19
CA VAL A 6 13.20 14.28 5.91
C VAL A 6 12.96 13.43 7.16
N SER A 7 11.93 12.59 7.12
CA SER A 7 11.66 11.68 8.23
C SER A 7 12.71 10.57 8.30
N THR A 8 13.34 10.39 9.46
CA THR A 8 14.32 9.33 9.76
C THR A 8 13.69 7.98 10.13
N ARG A 9 12.36 7.92 10.27
CA ARG A 9 11.64 6.70 10.64
C ARG A 9 11.79 5.61 9.56
N PRO A 10 11.76 4.32 9.91
CA PRO A 10 11.64 3.23 8.95
C PRO A 10 10.43 3.41 8.02
N LEU A 11 10.56 2.97 6.75
CA LEU A 11 9.50 3.13 5.73
C LEU A 11 8.14 2.60 6.23
N LEU A 12 8.11 1.38 6.77
CA LEU A 12 6.88 0.76 7.25
C LEU A 12 6.19 1.57 8.36
N ASP A 13 6.95 2.26 9.20
CA ASP A 13 6.39 3.09 10.27
C ASP A 13 5.76 4.37 9.69
N LYS A 14 6.34 4.93 8.61
CA LYS A 14 5.72 6.04 7.88
C LYS A 14 4.44 5.61 7.19
N LEU A 15 4.41 4.38 6.68
CA LEU A 15 3.24 3.80 6.02
C LEU A 15 2.18 3.29 7.01
N GLY A 16 2.44 3.38 8.32
CA GLY A 16 1.50 2.95 9.37
C GLY A 16 1.40 1.43 9.54
N VAL A 17 2.33 0.66 8.98
CA VAL A 17 2.33 -0.80 9.06
C VAL A 17 2.78 -1.25 10.46
N LYS A 18 1.81 -1.56 11.32
CA LYS A 18 2.06 -2.04 12.69
C LYS A 18 2.46 -3.53 12.69
N PRO A 19 3.21 -4.00 13.71
CA PRO A 19 3.41 -5.43 13.92
C PRO A 19 2.07 -6.17 13.99
N GLY A 20 1.95 -7.31 13.30
CA GLY A 20 0.72 -8.12 13.27
C GLY A 20 -0.46 -7.51 12.49
N ALA A 21 -0.27 -6.39 11.77
CA ALA A 21 -1.31 -5.82 10.92
C ALA A 21 -1.69 -6.79 9.79
N ARG A 22 -2.98 -6.82 9.45
CA ARG A 22 -3.52 -7.58 8.31
C ARG A 22 -3.38 -6.74 7.05
N ILE A 23 -2.63 -7.24 6.08
CA ILE A 23 -2.27 -6.50 4.88
C ILE A 23 -2.77 -7.20 3.63
N ALA A 24 -3.41 -6.46 2.73
CA ALA A 24 -3.68 -6.92 1.38
C ALA A 24 -2.77 -6.21 0.37
N VAL A 25 -2.19 -6.98 -0.56
CA VAL A 25 -1.36 -6.45 -1.65
C VAL A 25 -2.02 -6.78 -2.98
N LEU A 26 -2.37 -5.76 -3.75
CA LEU A 26 -3.06 -5.88 -5.03
C LEU A 26 -2.27 -5.18 -6.13
N ASN A 27 -2.04 -5.86 -7.26
CA ASN A 27 -1.33 -5.31 -8.44
C ASN A 27 0.05 -4.71 -8.17
N LEU A 28 0.70 -5.05 -7.05
CA LEU A 28 2.02 -4.55 -6.70
C LEU A 28 3.05 -5.67 -6.78
N ALA A 29 3.99 -5.55 -7.72
CA ALA A 29 5.10 -6.47 -7.92
C ALA A 29 6.41 -5.82 -7.46
N ASP A 30 6.70 -5.91 -6.17
CA ASP A 30 7.96 -5.44 -5.59
C ASP A 30 8.50 -6.47 -4.57
N PRO A 31 9.45 -7.34 -4.99
CA PRO A 31 10.01 -8.37 -4.11
C PRO A 31 10.70 -7.81 -2.87
N ALA A 32 11.35 -6.64 -2.97
CA ALA A 32 12.04 -6.02 -1.85
C ALA A 32 11.04 -5.49 -0.82
N PHE A 33 9.98 -4.83 -1.28
CA PHE A 33 8.88 -4.40 -0.43
C PHE A 33 8.15 -5.58 0.23
N MET A 34 7.89 -6.65 -0.53
CA MET A 34 7.31 -7.88 0.04
C MET A 34 8.20 -8.52 1.11
N LYS A 35 9.54 -8.47 0.95
CA LYS A 35 10.48 -8.94 1.98
C LYS A 35 10.39 -8.07 3.24
N LEU A 36 10.31 -6.76 3.06
CA LEU A 36 10.18 -5.81 4.17
C LEU A 36 8.86 -6.02 4.94
N LEU A 37 7.73 -6.21 4.25
CA LEU A 37 6.44 -6.49 4.89
C LEU A 37 6.48 -7.76 5.75
N ARG A 38 7.09 -8.84 5.25
CA ARG A 38 7.25 -10.11 5.99
C ARG A 38 8.11 -9.99 7.24
N GLN A 39 8.97 -8.98 7.33
CA GLN A 39 9.73 -8.72 8.56
C GLN A 39 8.85 -8.07 9.66
N ARG A 40 7.64 -7.62 9.32
CA ARG A 40 6.74 -6.90 10.22
C ARG A 40 5.47 -7.67 10.57
N THR A 41 4.94 -8.44 9.64
CA THR A 41 3.71 -9.23 9.83
C THR A 41 3.71 -10.46 8.93
N ASP A 42 3.09 -11.53 9.42
CA ASP A 42 2.85 -12.75 8.66
C ASP A 42 1.47 -12.75 7.97
N ASP A 43 0.55 -11.86 8.37
CA ASP A 43 -0.79 -11.77 7.80
C ASP A 43 -0.82 -10.87 6.56
N ILE A 44 -0.26 -11.43 5.47
CA ILE A 44 -0.18 -10.76 4.17
C ILE A 44 -0.95 -11.59 3.14
N THR A 45 -2.05 -11.04 2.64
CA THR A 45 -2.81 -11.61 1.54
C THR A 45 -2.44 -10.94 0.21
N ARG A 46 -2.20 -11.74 -0.83
CA ARG A 46 -2.12 -11.24 -2.22
C ARG A 46 -3.51 -11.31 -2.84
N GLY A 47 -4.02 -10.17 -3.30
CA GLY A 47 -5.38 -10.06 -3.84
C GLY A 47 -6.43 -9.79 -2.76
N ARG A 48 -7.65 -10.30 -2.96
CA ARG A 48 -8.78 -10.04 -2.05
C ARG A 48 -8.62 -10.79 -0.73
N PRO A 49 -8.64 -10.11 0.43
CA PRO A 49 -8.58 -10.76 1.73
C PRO A 49 -9.90 -11.47 2.07
N LYS A 50 -9.83 -12.47 2.95
CA LYS A 50 -11.01 -13.23 3.42
C LYS A 50 -11.88 -12.41 4.41
N GLY A 51 -11.29 -11.45 5.08
CA GLY A 51 -11.96 -10.54 6.00
C GLY A 51 -11.41 -9.12 5.85
N PRO A 52 -11.88 -8.17 6.68
CA PRO A 52 -11.36 -6.81 6.65
C PRO A 52 -9.87 -6.79 6.98
N CYS A 53 -9.13 -5.86 6.38
CA CYS A 53 -7.70 -5.67 6.61
C CYS A 53 -7.41 -4.26 7.12
N ASP A 54 -6.26 -4.09 7.75
CA ASP A 54 -5.83 -2.79 8.27
C ASP A 54 -5.31 -1.90 7.14
N ILE A 55 -4.59 -2.50 6.19
CA ILE A 55 -3.91 -1.78 5.12
C ILE A 55 -4.03 -2.53 3.78
N VAL A 56 -4.38 -1.80 2.72
CA VAL A 56 -4.26 -2.28 1.33
C VAL A 56 -3.15 -1.51 0.62
N PHE A 57 -2.18 -2.22 0.04
CA PHE A 57 -1.25 -1.67 -0.95
C PHE A 57 -1.74 -1.97 -2.36
N LEU A 58 -2.13 -0.93 -3.09
CA LEU A 58 -2.61 -1.00 -4.47
C LEU A 58 -1.55 -0.49 -5.43
N GLY A 59 -0.98 -1.37 -6.23
CA GLY A 59 -0.17 -0.98 -7.38
C GLY A 59 -1.05 -0.38 -8.48
N ALA A 60 -0.67 0.80 -8.98
CA ALA A 60 -1.37 1.49 -10.05
C ALA A 60 -0.38 2.08 -11.06
N THR A 61 -0.66 1.90 -12.35
CA THR A 61 0.15 2.42 -13.46
C THR A 61 -0.67 3.26 -14.42
N THR A 62 -1.99 3.04 -14.44
CA THR A 62 -2.95 3.75 -15.28
C THR A 62 -3.98 4.49 -14.44
N THR A 63 -4.66 5.47 -15.02
CA THR A 63 -5.81 6.11 -14.36
C THR A 63 -6.95 5.11 -14.10
N ALA A 64 -7.09 4.11 -14.98
CA ALA A 64 -8.10 3.06 -14.83
C ALA A 64 -7.85 2.18 -13.59
N ASP A 65 -6.59 1.96 -13.19
CA ASP A 65 -6.24 1.21 -11.98
C ASP A 65 -6.81 1.85 -10.71
N LEU A 66 -6.93 3.19 -10.69
CA LEU A 66 -7.48 3.94 -9.55
C LEU A 66 -8.96 3.64 -9.30
N ASN A 67 -9.72 3.17 -10.31
CA ASN A 67 -11.10 2.75 -10.11
C ASN A 67 -11.21 1.60 -9.10
N ARG A 68 -10.14 0.80 -8.92
CA ARG A 68 -10.08 -0.27 -7.93
C ARG A 68 -10.10 0.23 -6.49
N ILE A 69 -9.81 1.51 -6.24
CA ILE A 69 -9.93 2.12 -4.90
C ILE A 69 -11.36 1.96 -4.36
N LYS A 70 -12.38 2.08 -5.23
CA LYS A 70 -13.79 1.88 -4.86
C LYS A 70 -14.05 0.46 -4.33
N VAL A 71 -13.39 -0.52 -4.94
CA VAL A 71 -13.51 -1.94 -4.54
C VAL A 71 -12.73 -2.18 -3.25
N VAL A 72 -11.46 -1.77 -3.19
CA VAL A 72 -10.60 -2.06 -2.04
C VAL A 72 -11.00 -1.30 -0.78
N LYS A 73 -11.76 -0.19 -0.90
CA LYS A 73 -12.38 0.49 0.25
C LYS A 73 -13.32 -0.44 1.03
N SER A 74 -13.97 -1.40 0.37
CA SER A 74 -14.81 -2.40 1.06
C SER A 74 -14.00 -3.48 1.80
N TRP A 75 -12.68 -3.54 1.60
CA TRP A 75 -11.82 -4.56 2.20
C TRP A 75 -11.15 -4.09 3.49
N ILE A 76 -11.18 -2.79 3.80
CA ILE A 76 -10.50 -2.24 4.96
C ILE A 76 -11.44 -2.05 6.14
N GLU A 77 -10.89 -2.16 7.36
CA GLU A 77 -11.56 -1.68 8.57
C GLU A 77 -11.87 -0.17 8.45
N PRO A 78 -12.85 0.38 9.21
CA PRO A 78 -13.20 1.80 9.15
C PRO A 78 -12.02 2.77 9.34
N ASN A 79 -11.04 2.38 10.15
CA ASN A 79 -9.81 3.15 10.42
C ASN A 79 -8.60 2.64 9.61
N GLY A 80 -8.84 1.81 8.60
CA GLY A 80 -7.83 1.25 7.74
C GLY A 80 -7.33 2.24 6.69
N SER A 81 -6.29 1.85 5.96
CA SER A 81 -5.61 2.72 5.00
C SER A 81 -5.46 2.07 3.63
N ILE A 82 -5.49 2.87 2.57
CA ILE A 82 -5.19 2.45 1.20
C ILE A 82 -3.96 3.24 0.74
N TRP A 83 -2.88 2.53 0.46
CA TRP A 83 -1.68 3.09 -0.15
C TRP A 83 -1.67 2.77 -1.64
N VAL A 84 -1.76 3.81 -2.47
CA VAL A 84 -1.55 3.68 -3.92
C VAL A 84 -0.05 3.79 -4.20
N VAL A 85 0.51 2.75 -4.80
CA VAL A 85 1.93 2.66 -5.16
C VAL A 85 2.04 2.71 -6.67
N ARG A 86 2.81 3.67 -7.18
CA ARG A 86 2.96 3.88 -8.63
C ARG A 86 4.43 4.01 -9.03
N PRO A 87 4.84 3.56 -10.22
CA PRO A 87 6.19 3.77 -10.72
C PRO A 87 6.50 5.26 -10.86
N LYS A 88 7.63 5.71 -10.28
CA LYS A 88 8.09 7.09 -10.43
C LYS A 88 8.48 7.40 -11.89
N GLY A 89 8.24 8.63 -12.33
CA GLY A 89 8.59 9.12 -13.67
C GLY A 89 7.62 8.68 -14.77
N GLY A 90 8.05 8.71 -16.03
CA GLY A 90 7.22 8.43 -17.21
C GLY A 90 6.83 6.96 -17.44
N ARG A 91 6.98 6.11 -16.42
CA ARG A 91 6.63 4.68 -16.46
C ARG A 91 5.17 4.42 -16.04
N SER A 92 4.42 5.48 -15.79
CA SER A 92 3.04 5.48 -15.33
C SER A 92 2.31 6.61 -16.03
N GLU A 93 1.04 6.39 -16.37
CA GLU A 93 0.15 7.45 -16.86
C GLU A 93 -0.21 8.44 -15.75
N LEU A 94 -0.13 7.98 -14.49
CA LEU A 94 -0.35 8.79 -13.30
C LEU A 94 0.75 9.84 -13.14
N ARG A 95 0.33 11.09 -12.97
CA ARG A 95 1.19 12.26 -12.71
C ARG A 95 0.90 12.80 -11.31
N ASP A 96 1.92 13.40 -10.72
CA ASP A 96 1.84 14.04 -9.39
C ASP A 96 1.08 15.37 -9.47
#